data_AF-A0A0F8X1S8-F1
#
_entry.id   AF-A0A0F8X1S8-F1
#
_cell.length_a   1.000
_cell.length_b   1.000
_cell.length_c   1.000
_cell.angle_alpha   90.00
_cell.angle_beta   90.00
_cell.angle_gamma   90.00
#
_symmetry.space_group_name_H-M   'P 1'
#
loop_
_entity.id
_entity.type
_entity.pdbx_description
1 polymer ?
#
loop_
_entity_poly.entity_id
_entity_poly.type
_entity_poly.pdbx_seq_one_letter_code
_entity_poly.pdbx_strand_id
1 'polypeptide(L)'
;MIGLIATTWRGGSTWLYYRFRDTYPEIQVHHEAPMEVMIARPGLNIGWSIARDLPAYGQQFGDVPLVHIVRDPIAMAVSGLRQGLV
;
A
#
# COMPACT_ATOMS: atom_id res chain seq x y z
N MET A 1 -3.02 -17.55 -3.89
CA MET A 1 -3.85 -16.45 -3.37
C MET A 1 -3.06 -15.15 -3.48
N ILE A 2 -3.69 -14.06 -3.90
CA ILE A 2 -3.11 -12.69 -3.92
C ILE A 2 -3.91 -11.87 -2.91
N GLY A 3 -3.24 -11.08 -2.07
CA GLY A 3 -3.86 -10.07 -1.20
C GLY A 3 -3.26 -8.69 -1.47
N LEU A 4 -4.06 -7.64 -1.32
CA LEU A 4 -3.66 -6.26 -1.60
C LEU A 4 -3.88 -5.37 -0.36
N ILE A 5 -2.86 -4.61 0.02
CA ILE A 5 -2.97 -3.54 1.01
C ILE A 5 -2.59 -2.22 0.35
N ALA A 6 -3.58 -1.37 0.17
CA ALA A 6 -3.37 0.01 -0.24
C ALA A 6 -3.25 0.91 0.99
N THR A 7 -2.33 1.85 0.95
CA THR A 7 -2.28 2.97 1.89
C THR A 7 -2.50 4.27 1.13
N THR A 8 -3.00 5.30 1.81
CA THR A 8 -2.88 6.66 1.29
C THR A 8 -1.40 7.07 1.18
N TRP A 9 -1.08 8.06 0.35
CA TRP A 9 0.27 8.64 0.31
C TRP A 9 0.71 9.09 1.73
N ARG A 10 1.93 8.74 2.14
CA ARG A 10 2.43 8.90 3.53
C ARG A 10 1.62 8.17 4.62
N GLY A 11 0.79 7.20 4.23
CA GLY A 11 -0.03 6.37 5.10
C GLY A 11 0.71 5.22 5.80
N GLY A 12 1.99 5.00 5.47
CA GLY A 12 2.85 4.04 6.18
C GLY A 12 3.02 2.68 5.49
N SER A 13 2.90 2.60 4.16
CA SER A 13 3.11 1.34 3.41
C SER A 13 4.46 0.68 3.69
N THR A 14 5.53 1.45 3.85
CA THR A 14 6.86 0.91 4.20
C THR A 14 6.88 0.27 5.60
N TRP A 15 6.26 0.92 6.59
CA TRP A 15 6.18 0.35 7.93
C TRP A 15 5.35 -0.94 7.94
N LEU A 16 4.22 -0.96 7.22
CA LEU A 16 3.39 -2.15 7.05
C LEU A 16 4.14 -3.28 6.36
N TYR A 17 4.91 -2.98 5.30
CA TYR A 17 5.75 -3.97 4.63
C TYR A 17 6.66 -4.71 5.62
N TYR A 18 7.47 -3.96 6.37
CA TYR A 18 8.38 -4.56 7.34
C TYR A 18 7.62 -5.29 8.45
N ARG A 19 6.51 -4.70 8.94
CA ARG A 19 5.72 -5.33 9.99
C ARG A 19 5.15 -6.68 9.56
N PHE A 20 4.56 -6.77 8.37
CA PHE A 20 4.01 -8.03 7.87
C PHE A 20 5.09 -9.04 7.54
N ARG A 21 6.17 -8.61 6.86
CA ARG A 21 7.29 -9.48 6.51
C ARG A 21 7.92 -10.12 7.74
N ASP A 22 8.08 -9.34 8.82
CA ASP A 22 8.75 -9.81 10.02
C ASP A 22 7.79 -10.57 10.97
N THR A 23 6.47 -10.34 10.87
CA THR A 23 5.46 -11.01 11.73
C THR A 23 4.93 -12.30 11.12
N TYR A 24 4.83 -12.38 9.79
CA TYR A 24 4.29 -13.52 9.05
C TYR A 24 5.30 -14.01 8.01
N PRO A 25 6.43 -14.62 8.44
CA PRO A 25 7.51 -15.02 7.53
C PRO A 25 7.09 -16.07 6.49
N GLU A 26 5.99 -16.78 6.73
CA GLU A 26 5.39 -17.73 5.80
C GLU A 26 4.67 -17.05 4.62
N ILE A 27 4.35 -15.76 4.73
CA ILE A 27 3.68 -14.99 3.68
C ILE A 27 4.74 -14.24 2.88
N GLN A 28 4.77 -14.45 1.57
CA GLN A 28 5.59 -13.62 0.69
C GLN A 28 4.99 -12.20 0.63
N VAL A 29 5.73 -11.21 1.14
CA VAL A 29 5.31 -9.81 1.14
C VAL A 29 6.10 -9.04 0.09
N HIS A 30 5.39 -8.30 -0.76
CA HIS A 30 5.95 -7.43 -1.80
C HIS A 30 5.60 -5.98 -1.47
N HIS A 31 6.55 -5.06 -1.62
CA HIS A 31 6.33 -3.62 -1.48
C HIS A 31 6.58 -2.94 -2.81
N GLU A 32 5.54 -2.36 -3.40
CA GLU A 32 5.61 -1.60 -4.64
C GLU A 32 4.83 -0.29 -4.46
N ALA A 33 5.48 0.81 -4.81
CA ALA A 33 5.08 2.15 -4.43
C ALA A 33 5.55 3.11 -5.54
N PRO A 34 4.65 3.67 -6.37
CA PRO A 34 3.18 3.64 -6.28
C PRO A 34 2.50 2.29 -6.56
N MET A 35 1.34 2.08 -5.92
CA MET A 35 0.10 1.53 -6.48
C MET A 35 0.18 1.27 -7.96
N GLU A 36 0.07 2.34 -8.71
CA GLU A 36 -0.33 2.42 -10.10
C GLU A 36 0.57 1.67 -11.09
N VAL A 37 1.80 1.33 -10.68
CA VAL A 37 2.78 0.60 -11.50
C VAL A 37 3.00 -0.83 -11.03
N MET A 38 2.20 -1.31 -10.07
CA MET A 38 2.39 -2.59 -9.41
C MET A 38 2.05 -3.75 -10.33
N ILE A 39 2.89 -4.78 -10.30
CA ILE A 39 2.60 -6.08 -10.91
C ILE A 39 2.20 -7.01 -9.76
N ALA A 40 0.92 -7.41 -9.68
CA ALA A 40 0.46 -8.27 -8.60
C ALA A 40 1.19 -9.63 -8.62
N ARG A 41 1.81 -9.97 -7.50
CA ARG A 41 2.53 -11.23 -7.30
C ARG A 41 1.77 -12.12 -6.31
N PRO A 42 1.96 -13.45 -6.38
CA PRO A 42 1.50 -14.36 -5.33
C PRO A 42 1.98 -13.89 -3.94
N GLY A 43 1.08 -13.91 -2.97
CA GLY A 43 1.33 -13.38 -1.62
C GLY A 43 0.63 -12.05 -1.36
N LEU A 44 1.22 -11.25 -0.47
CA LEU A 44 0.68 -9.98 0.00
C LEU A 44 1.42 -8.82 -0.68
N ASN A 45 0.71 -8.01 -1.47
CA ASN A 45 1.29 -6.84 -2.12
C ASN A 45 0.84 -5.58 -1.37
N ILE A 46 1.80 -4.75 -0.95
CA ILE A 46 1.57 -3.56 -0.14
C ILE A 46 2.10 -2.35 -0.89
N GLY A 47 1.34 -1.27 -0.94
CA GLY A 47 1.80 -0.03 -1.56
C GLY A 47 1.02 1.20 -1.13
N TRP A 48 1.31 2.33 -1.75
CA TRP A 48 0.51 3.56 -1.59
C TRP A 48 -0.16 3.92 -2.89
N SER A 49 -1.41 4.38 -2.83
CA SER A 49 -2.17 4.87 -3.98
C SER A 49 -2.90 6.15 -3.58
N ILE A 50 -3.26 6.96 -4.57
CA ILE A 50 -4.18 8.07 -4.35
C ILE A 50 -5.60 7.49 -4.38
N ALA A 51 -6.44 7.85 -3.42
CA ALA A 51 -7.76 7.20 -3.22
C ALA A 51 -8.64 7.11 -4.48
N ARG A 52 -8.48 8.06 -5.42
CA ARG A 52 -9.20 8.08 -6.71
C ARG A 52 -8.81 6.92 -7.65
N ASP A 53 -7.63 6.34 -7.48
CA ASP A 53 -7.05 5.32 -8.35
C ASP A 53 -7.34 3.89 -7.84
N LEU A 54 -7.86 3.75 -6.61
CA LEU A 54 -8.25 2.46 -6.00
C LEU A 54 -9.32 1.68 -6.81
N PRO A 55 -10.35 2.31 -7.41
CA PRO A 55 -11.32 1.59 -8.24
C PRO A 55 -10.70 0.94 -9.47
N ALA A 56 -9.72 1.62 -10.10
CA ALA A 56 -8.99 1.07 -11.25
C ALA A 56 -8.17 -0.16 -10.82
N TYR A 57 -7.60 -0.15 -9.61
CA TYR A 57 -6.90 -1.29 -9.02
C TYR A 57 -7.83 -2.47 -8.76
N GLY A 58 -9.02 -2.22 -8.20
CA GLY A 58 -10.03 -3.27 -8.01
C GLY A 58 -10.47 -3.91 -9.33
N GLN A 59 -10.60 -3.12 -10.40
CA GLN A 59 -10.93 -3.63 -11.73
C GLN A 59 -9.78 -4.41 -12.37
N GLN A 60 -8.53 -4.01 -12.15
CA GLN A 60 -7.35 -4.64 -12.74
C GLN A 60 -7.09 -6.06 -12.20
N PHE A 61 -7.37 -6.30 -10.92
CA PHE A 61 -7.05 -7.57 -10.26
C PHE A 61 -8.27 -8.43 -9.91
N GLY A 62 -9.48 -7.98 -10.25
CA GLY A 62 -10.72 -8.72 -10.00
C GLY A 62 -11.13 -8.75 -8.52
N ASP A 63 -11.81 -9.81 -8.09
CA ASP A 63 -12.29 -10.00 -6.71
C ASP A 63 -11.15 -10.36 -5.73
N VAL A 64 -10.08 -9.56 -5.73
CA VAL A 64 -8.97 -9.71 -4.80
C VAL A 64 -9.27 -8.92 -3.52
N PRO A 65 -9.06 -9.51 -2.34
CA PRO A 65 -9.19 -8.78 -1.08
C PRO A 65 -8.29 -7.55 -1.05
N LEU A 66 -8.92 -6.37 -1.00
CA LEU A 66 -8.25 -5.08 -0.89
C LEU A 66 -8.53 -4.48 0.49
N VAL A 67 -7.46 -4.25 1.25
CA VAL A 67 -7.52 -3.48 2.50
C VAL A 67 -6.95 -2.09 2.24
N HIS A 68 -7.76 -1.06 2.47
CA HIS A 68 -7.30 0.32 2.37
C HIS A 68 -7.06 0.92 3.77
N ILE A 69 -5.82 1.30 4.04
CA ILE A 69 -5.39 1.90 5.30
C ILE A 69 -5.28 3.41 5.11
N VAL A 70 -6.06 4.13 5.91
CA VAL A 70 -6.09 5.59 5.94
C VAL A 70 -5.33 6.13 7.13
N ARG A 71 -4.63 7.25 6.92
CA ARG A 71 -3.98 8.03 7.97
C ARG A 71 -4.68 9.38 8.09
N ASP A 72 -4.66 9.97 9.28
CA ASP A 72 -5.12 11.33 9.52
C ASP A 72 -4.55 12.31 8.46
N PRO A 73 -5.41 13.07 7.74
CA PRO A 73 -4.99 13.87 6.59
C PRO A 73 -4.04 15.01 6.96
N ILE A 74 -4.15 15.57 8.17
CA ILE A 74 -3.24 16.61 8.66
C ILE A 74 -1.85 16.00 8.88
N ALA A 75 -1.78 14.83 9.53
CA ALA A 75 -0.56 14.09 9.73
C ALA A 75 0.08 13.64 8.41
N MET A 76 -0.72 13.26 7.41
CA MET A 76 -0.22 12.97 6.05
C MET A 76 0.42 14.20 5.42
N ALA A 77 -0.26 15.36 5.46
CA ALA A 77 0.25 16.60 4.88
C ALA A 77 1.55 17.05 5.54
N VAL A 78 1.63 17.03 6.88
CA VAL A 78 2.85 17.33 7.63
C VAL A 78 3.98 16.35 7.27
N SER A 79 3.66 15.05 7.23
CA SER A 79 4.61 14.01 6.84
C SER A 79 5.13 14.24 5.42
N GLY A 80 4.26 14.60 4.48
CA GLY A 80 4.58 14.89 3.09
C GLY A 80 5.44 16.12 2.92
N LEU A 81 5.08 17.22 3.60
CA LEU A 81 5.87 18.45 3.63
C LEU A 81 7.30 18.17 4.09
N ARG A 82 7.45 17.39 5.19
CA ARG A 82 8.77 16.99 5.68
C ARG A 82 9.56 16.17 4.66
N GLN A 83 8.92 15.34 3.84
CA GLN A 83 9.62 14.59 2.80
C GLN A 83 10.15 15.50 1.69
N GLY A 84 9.44 16.57 1.31
CA GLY A 84 9.94 17.52 0.30
C GLY A 84 11.03 18.46 0.82
N LEU A 85 11.25 18.48 2.13
CA LEU A 85 12.32 19.22 2.81
C LEU A 85 13.57 18.34 3.09
N VAL A 86 13.50 17.04 2.75
CA VAL A 86 14.63 16.08 2.76
C VAL A 86 14.99 15.77 1.32
#